data_AF-A0A6G1HLD6-F1
#
_entry.id   AF-A0A6G1HLD6-F1
#
_cell.length_a   1.000
_cell.length_b   1.000
_cell.length_c   1.000
_cell.angle_alpha   90.00
_cell.angle_beta   90.00
_cell.angle_gamma   90.00
#
_symmetry.space_group_name_H-M   'P 1'
#
loop_
_entity.id
_entity.type
_entity.pdbx_description
1 polymer ?
#
loop_
_entity_poly.entity_id
_entity_poly.type
_entity_poly.pdbx_seq_one_letter_code
_entity_poly.pdbx_strand_id
1 'polypeptide(L)'
;MRLTLVFLAAAGAAAHGAPDAAAASGHPADWATWHLLEEHHISNFDPPSFHKLHDFSNTGTWSPADIQRFYGLDDKSASHVPASKRKDVSDAILKLYDSNHDGAVSREEFVAGIEKGKRLPDFGLGPGHHGDDEYEYEIHHWEKYHGGPGGEGELNHPEDIKHYAEHEERERREEEWAKIEKEGRVVVKNIPRKFLREL
;
A
#
# COMPACT_ATOMS: atom_id res chain seq x y z
N MET A 1 15.83 -51.31 -49.27
CA MET A 1 15.60 -50.90 -47.87
C MET A 1 15.23 -49.41 -47.85
N ARG A 2 13.98 -49.08 -47.56
CA ARG A 2 13.53 -47.69 -47.33
C ARG A 2 13.46 -47.50 -45.82
N LEU A 3 14.26 -46.56 -45.30
CA LEU A 3 14.25 -46.18 -43.89
C LEU A 3 13.27 -45.02 -43.73
N THR A 4 12.10 -45.27 -43.15
CA THR A 4 11.10 -44.23 -42.88
C THR A 4 11.36 -43.68 -41.48
N LEU A 5 11.81 -42.42 -41.41
CA LEU A 5 12.02 -41.69 -40.17
C LEU A 5 10.69 -41.04 -39.78
N VAL A 6 10.09 -41.49 -38.67
CA VAL A 6 8.90 -40.89 -38.08
C VAL A 6 9.35 -39.78 -37.14
N PHE A 7 9.08 -38.53 -37.52
CA PHE A 7 9.20 -37.38 -36.62
C PHE A 7 7.92 -37.28 -35.77
N LEU A 8 8.04 -37.51 -34.46
CA LEU A 8 6.98 -37.30 -33.50
C LEU A 8 7.05 -35.82 -33.05
N ALA A 9 6.13 -34.99 -33.54
CA ALA A 9 5.98 -33.62 -33.07
C ALA A 9 5.15 -33.62 -31.77
N ALA A 10 5.77 -33.28 -30.64
CA ALA A 10 5.05 -33.03 -29.40
C ALA A 10 4.34 -31.67 -29.50
N ALA A 11 3.01 -31.69 -29.46
CA ALA A 11 2.20 -30.48 -29.34
C ALA A 11 2.37 -29.91 -27.92
N GLY A 12 2.91 -28.70 -27.80
CA GLY A 12 2.91 -27.94 -26.56
C GLY A 12 1.48 -27.54 -26.21
N ALA A 13 0.97 -28.02 -25.07
CA ALA A 13 -0.24 -27.51 -24.48
C ALA A 13 0.08 -26.15 -23.83
N ALA A 14 -0.22 -25.06 -24.53
CA ALA A 14 -0.23 -23.73 -23.94
C ALA A 14 -1.53 -23.56 -23.16
N ALA A 15 -1.48 -23.77 -21.84
CA ALA A 15 -2.56 -23.39 -20.93
C ALA A 15 -2.52 -21.87 -20.73
N HIS A 16 -3.26 -21.12 -21.56
CA HIS A 16 -3.56 -19.72 -21.28
C HIS A 16 -4.83 -19.66 -20.42
N GLY A 17 -4.66 -19.35 -19.14
CA GLY A 17 -5.74 -19.03 -18.23
C GLY A 17 -6.48 -17.76 -18.67
N ALA A 18 -7.80 -17.80 -18.48
CA ALA A 18 -8.86 -16.86 -18.82
C ALA A 18 -8.48 -15.36 -19.01
N PRO A 19 -9.02 -14.71 -20.06
CA PRO A 19 -9.01 -13.25 -20.16
C PRO A 19 -10.17 -12.64 -19.35
N ASP A 20 -10.01 -11.34 -19.06
CA ASP A 20 -11.07 -10.35 -18.78
C ASP A 20 -11.45 -10.05 -17.32
N ALA A 21 -10.50 -9.44 -16.59
CA ALA A 21 -10.78 -8.41 -15.58
C ALA A 21 -9.85 -7.17 -15.71
N ALA A 22 -8.73 -7.28 -16.43
CA ALA A 22 -7.72 -6.22 -16.56
C ALA A 22 -8.14 -5.03 -17.46
N ALA A 23 -9.21 -5.15 -18.26
CA ALA A 23 -9.53 -4.15 -19.28
C ALA A 23 -10.21 -2.87 -18.74
N ALA A 24 -10.67 -2.84 -17.48
CA ALA A 24 -11.40 -1.70 -16.92
C ALA A 24 -10.56 -0.78 -16.04
N SER A 25 -9.42 -1.25 -15.51
CA SER A 25 -8.66 -0.57 -14.46
C SER A 25 -7.44 0.21 -14.95
N GLY A 26 -7.12 0.15 -16.25
CA GLY A 26 -5.98 0.86 -16.84
C GLY A 26 -4.61 0.27 -16.45
N HIS A 27 -4.58 -0.84 -15.70
CA HIS A 27 -3.38 -1.57 -15.32
C HIS A 27 -3.48 -3.05 -15.75
N PRO A 28 -2.36 -3.72 -16.07
CA PRO A 28 -2.36 -4.98 -16.81
C PRO A 28 -2.65 -6.24 -15.97
N ALA A 29 -2.86 -6.13 -14.66
CA ALA A 29 -2.93 -7.27 -13.74
C ALA A 29 -4.12 -7.19 -12.75
N ASP A 30 -4.30 -8.21 -11.91
CA ASP A 30 -5.23 -8.08 -10.78
C ASP A 30 -4.68 -7.07 -9.76
N TRP A 31 -5.58 -6.49 -8.94
CA TRP A 31 -5.23 -5.39 -8.04
C TRP A 31 -4.07 -5.73 -7.10
N ALA A 32 -3.98 -6.96 -6.57
CA ALA A 32 -2.90 -7.35 -5.66
C ALA A 32 -1.52 -7.37 -6.35
N THR A 33 -1.50 -7.80 -7.61
CA THR A 33 -0.29 -7.79 -8.44
C THR A 33 0.12 -6.36 -8.80
N TRP A 34 -0.84 -5.52 -9.18
CA TRP A 34 -0.56 -4.10 -9.45
C TRP A 34 -0.05 -3.38 -8.19
N HIS A 35 -0.71 -3.59 -7.04
CA HIS A 35 -0.31 -3.07 -5.75
C HIS A 35 1.14 -3.42 -5.40
N LEU A 36 1.51 -4.71 -5.46
CA LEU A 36 2.87 -5.12 -5.13
C LEU A 36 3.91 -4.62 -6.13
N LEU A 37 3.54 -4.45 -7.39
CA LEU A 37 4.44 -3.91 -8.39
C LEU A 37 4.73 -2.42 -8.15
N GLU A 38 3.70 -1.61 -7.92
CA GLU A 38 3.85 -0.16 -7.76
C GLU A 38 4.36 0.23 -6.36
N GLU A 39 3.88 -0.42 -5.29
CA GLU A 39 4.20 -0.01 -3.91
C GLU A 39 5.40 -0.74 -3.32
N HIS A 40 5.78 -1.90 -3.88
CA HIS A 40 6.83 -2.74 -3.30
C HIS A 40 7.88 -3.24 -4.32
N HIS A 41 7.73 -2.92 -5.61
CA HIS A 41 8.56 -3.46 -6.69
C HIS A 41 8.64 -5.01 -6.72
N ILE A 42 7.59 -5.69 -6.25
CA ILE A 42 7.49 -7.14 -6.21
C ILE A 42 6.58 -7.63 -7.33
N SER A 43 7.14 -8.37 -8.29
CA SER A 43 6.39 -8.97 -9.40
C SER A 43 6.09 -10.46 -9.22
N ASN A 44 6.65 -11.11 -8.19
CA ASN A 44 6.43 -12.52 -7.90
C ASN A 44 6.24 -12.72 -6.39
N PHE A 45 5.08 -13.24 -6.00
CA PHE A 45 4.68 -13.42 -4.62
C PHE A 45 3.68 -14.58 -4.49
N ASP A 46 3.49 -15.04 -3.25
CA ASP A 46 2.42 -15.95 -2.90
C ASP A 46 1.39 -15.27 -1.97
N PRO A 47 0.14 -15.78 -1.90
CA PRO A 47 -0.88 -15.19 -1.03
C PRO A 47 -0.47 -15.10 0.46
N PRO A 48 0.20 -16.10 1.06
CA PRO A 48 0.72 -15.97 2.42
C PRO A 48 1.66 -14.77 2.62
N SER A 49 2.53 -14.49 1.66
CA SER A 49 3.48 -13.37 1.71
C SER A 49 2.79 -12.02 1.56
N PHE A 50 1.80 -11.92 0.65
CA PHE A 50 0.96 -10.73 0.55
C PHE A 50 0.25 -10.45 1.88
N HIS A 51 -0.31 -11.48 2.51
CA HIS A 51 -0.94 -11.34 3.83
C HIS A 51 0.02 -10.83 4.88
N LYS A 52 1.20 -11.47 4.98
CA LYS A 52 2.17 -11.13 6.01
C LYS A 52 2.72 -9.71 5.87
N LEU A 53 2.95 -9.25 4.65
CA LEU A 53 3.49 -7.92 4.38
C LEU A 53 2.55 -6.80 4.84
N HIS A 54 1.24 -7.05 4.79
CA HIS A 54 0.20 -6.07 5.11
C HIS A 54 -0.48 -6.32 6.48
N ASP A 55 0.10 -7.20 7.30
CA ASP A 55 -0.21 -7.35 8.73
C ASP A 55 0.59 -6.30 9.53
N PHE A 56 0.24 -5.02 9.36
CA PHE A 56 1.01 -3.89 9.91
C PHE A 56 1.05 -3.90 11.44
N SER A 57 -0.01 -4.40 12.07
CA SER A 57 -0.10 -4.55 13.52
C SER A 57 0.58 -5.82 14.06
N ASN A 58 1.05 -6.71 13.17
CA ASN A 58 1.70 -7.97 13.51
C ASN A 58 0.85 -8.87 14.42
N THR A 59 -0.46 -8.88 14.21
CA THR A 59 -1.42 -9.69 14.97
C THR A 59 -1.71 -11.04 14.30
N GLY A 60 -1.19 -11.27 13.09
CA GLY A 60 -1.48 -12.46 12.29
C GLY A 60 -2.82 -12.39 11.55
N THR A 61 -3.49 -11.24 11.59
CA THR A 61 -4.76 -10.99 10.92
C THR A 61 -4.77 -9.58 10.33
N TRP A 62 -5.54 -9.34 9.28
CA TRP A 62 -5.84 -7.99 8.84
C TRP A 62 -7.06 -7.45 9.57
N SER A 63 -6.86 -6.38 10.34
CA SER A 63 -7.96 -5.58 10.88
C SER A 63 -8.56 -4.67 9.80
N PRO A 64 -9.72 -4.04 10.04
CA PRO A 64 -10.24 -2.99 9.17
C PRO A 64 -9.25 -1.86 8.90
N ALA A 65 -8.39 -1.54 9.89
CA ALA A 65 -7.36 -0.52 9.73
C ALA A 65 -6.25 -0.98 8.80
N ASP A 66 -5.77 -2.23 8.93
CA ASP A 66 -4.78 -2.78 8.01
C ASP A 66 -5.32 -2.78 6.57
N ILE A 67 -6.58 -3.18 6.38
CA ILE A 67 -7.26 -3.16 5.08
C ILE A 67 -7.30 -1.75 4.51
N GLN A 68 -7.77 -0.77 5.29
CA GLN A 68 -7.82 0.61 4.81
C GLN A 68 -6.43 1.14 4.46
N ARG A 69 -5.42 0.79 5.26
CA ARG A 69 -4.04 1.19 5.05
C ARG A 69 -3.49 0.67 3.72
N PHE A 70 -3.54 -0.63 3.43
CA PHE A 70 -2.97 -1.14 2.17
C PHE A 70 -3.80 -0.78 0.92
N TYR A 71 -5.03 -0.27 1.08
CA TYR A 71 -5.78 0.39 0.00
C TYR A 71 -5.48 1.90 -0.10
N GLY A 72 -4.47 2.39 0.62
CA GLY A 72 -4.00 3.77 0.63
C GLY A 72 -4.99 4.79 1.16
N LEU A 73 -5.95 4.36 1.97
CA LEU A 73 -6.95 5.29 2.51
C LEU A 73 -6.35 6.23 3.56
N ASP A 74 -5.31 5.81 4.28
CA ASP A 74 -4.67 6.66 5.28
C ASP A 74 -3.73 7.72 4.68
N ASP A 75 -3.41 7.61 3.39
CA ASP A 75 -2.57 8.58 2.69
C ASP A 75 -3.30 9.93 2.44
N LYS A 76 -2.52 11.01 2.36
CA LYS A 76 -3.03 12.37 2.12
C LYS A 76 -3.75 12.48 0.77
N SER A 77 -3.36 11.70 -0.24
CA SER A 77 -4.02 11.67 -1.56
C SER A 77 -5.48 11.21 -1.45
N ALA A 78 -5.79 10.33 -0.49
CA ALA A 78 -7.14 9.83 -0.24
C ALA A 78 -7.99 10.77 0.64
N SER A 79 -7.53 11.99 0.94
CA SER A 79 -8.28 12.97 1.76
C SER A 79 -9.67 13.33 1.21
N HIS A 80 -9.89 13.18 -0.10
CA HIS A 80 -11.20 13.37 -0.73
C HIS A 80 -12.17 12.19 -0.53
N VAL A 81 -11.69 11.03 -0.04
CA VAL A 81 -12.49 9.81 0.11
C VAL A 81 -13.31 9.89 1.40
N PRO A 82 -14.66 9.84 1.34
CA PRO A 82 -15.49 9.98 2.53
C PRO A 82 -15.38 8.77 3.46
N ALA A 83 -15.61 9.01 4.76
CA ALA A 83 -15.57 7.97 5.80
C ALA A 83 -16.47 6.75 5.50
N SER A 84 -17.63 6.96 4.88
CA SER A 84 -18.51 5.86 4.47
C SER A 84 -17.84 4.94 3.45
N LYS A 85 -17.19 5.52 2.43
CA LYS A 85 -16.48 4.74 1.39
C LYS A 85 -15.30 3.98 1.99
N ARG A 86 -14.57 4.58 2.94
CA ARG A 86 -13.47 3.93 3.66
C ARG A 86 -13.97 2.69 4.41
N LYS A 87 -15.11 2.81 5.10
CA LYS A 87 -15.77 1.69 5.77
C LYS A 87 -16.23 0.62 4.77
N ASP A 88 -16.84 1.02 3.67
CA ASP A 88 -17.33 0.10 2.63
C ASP A 88 -16.21 -0.77 2.06
N VAL A 89 -14.99 -0.22 1.92
CA VAL A 89 -13.80 -0.96 1.49
C VAL A 89 -13.48 -2.07 2.48
N SER A 90 -13.31 -1.74 3.77
CA SER A 90 -13.03 -2.76 4.80
C SER A 90 -14.14 -3.80 4.92
N ASP A 91 -15.41 -3.37 4.89
CA ASP A 91 -16.56 -4.27 4.97
C ASP A 91 -16.61 -5.25 3.78
N ALA A 92 -16.28 -4.78 2.57
CA ALA A 92 -16.26 -5.60 1.38
C ALA A 92 -15.18 -6.69 1.46
N ILE A 93 -13.99 -6.38 1.99
CA ILE A 93 -12.92 -7.36 2.19
C ILE A 93 -13.28 -8.37 3.26
N LEU A 94 -13.81 -7.93 4.41
CA LEU A 94 -14.31 -8.84 5.45
C LEU A 94 -15.38 -9.77 4.87
N LYS A 95 -16.38 -9.25 4.17
CA LYS A 95 -17.41 -10.07 3.52
C LYS A 95 -16.82 -11.10 2.54
N LEU A 96 -15.70 -10.78 1.89
CA LEU A 96 -15.04 -11.68 0.96
C LEU A 96 -14.24 -12.77 1.66
N TYR A 97 -13.56 -12.48 2.77
CA TYR A 97 -12.56 -13.39 3.32
C TYR A 97 -12.82 -13.84 4.76
N ASP A 98 -13.39 -12.99 5.62
CA ASP A 98 -13.73 -13.28 7.01
C ASP A 98 -14.89 -14.31 7.08
N SER A 99 -14.50 -15.57 7.19
CA SER A 99 -15.39 -16.73 7.11
C SER A 99 -15.89 -17.18 8.48
N ASN A 100 -15.14 -16.87 9.53
CA ASN A 100 -15.51 -17.14 10.92
C ASN A 100 -16.27 -15.96 11.58
N HIS A 101 -16.35 -14.82 10.89
CA HIS A 101 -17.02 -13.59 11.32
C HIS A 101 -16.44 -12.98 12.60
N ASP A 102 -15.11 -13.05 12.77
CA ASP A 102 -14.41 -12.44 13.91
C ASP A 102 -14.04 -10.97 13.68
N GLY A 103 -14.33 -10.43 12.49
CA GLY A 103 -14.08 -9.04 12.14
C GLY A 103 -12.67 -8.75 11.67
N ALA A 104 -11.87 -9.79 11.41
CA ALA A 104 -10.55 -9.70 10.81
C ALA A 104 -10.38 -10.75 9.70
N VAL A 105 -9.31 -10.64 8.91
CA VAL A 105 -8.97 -11.65 7.91
C VAL A 105 -7.69 -12.35 8.32
N SER A 106 -7.79 -13.62 8.71
CA SER A 106 -6.60 -14.46 8.94
C SER A 106 -5.88 -14.81 7.63
N ARG A 107 -4.62 -15.19 7.74
CA ARG A 107 -3.84 -15.67 6.59
C ARG A 107 -4.51 -16.86 5.93
N GLU A 108 -4.99 -17.81 6.72
CA GLU A 108 -5.64 -19.04 6.27
C GLU A 108 -6.91 -18.73 5.47
N GLU A 109 -7.71 -17.77 5.92
CA GLU A 109 -8.90 -17.30 5.22
C GLU A 109 -8.60 -16.61 3.91
N PHE A 110 -7.57 -15.74 3.89
CA PHE A 110 -7.12 -15.09 2.68
C PHE A 110 -6.69 -16.13 1.64
N VAL A 111 -5.79 -17.04 2.02
CA VAL A 111 -5.27 -18.12 1.15
C VAL A 111 -6.41 -18.99 0.62
N ALA A 112 -7.28 -19.48 1.51
CA ALA A 112 -8.43 -20.31 1.12
C ALA A 112 -9.40 -19.56 0.18
N GLY A 113 -9.51 -18.24 0.34
CA GLY A 113 -10.25 -17.38 -0.58
C GLY A 113 -9.62 -17.33 -1.98
N ILE A 114 -8.31 -17.11 -2.06
CA ILE A 114 -7.56 -17.08 -3.32
C ILE A 114 -7.64 -18.41 -4.06
N GLU A 115 -7.51 -19.53 -3.34
CA GLU A 115 -7.63 -20.90 -3.88
C GLU A 115 -9.03 -21.18 -4.45
N LYS A 116 -10.07 -20.54 -3.89
CA LYS A 116 -11.45 -20.57 -4.40
C LYS A 116 -11.70 -19.58 -5.54
N GLY A 117 -10.65 -18.92 -6.04
CA GLY A 117 -10.74 -17.96 -7.15
C GLY A 117 -11.14 -16.54 -6.75
N LYS A 118 -11.26 -16.22 -5.45
CA LYS A 118 -11.49 -14.84 -5.01
C LYS A 118 -10.26 -13.99 -5.30
N ARG A 119 -10.44 -12.70 -5.53
CA ARG A 119 -9.37 -11.72 -5.73
C ARG A 119 -9.68 -10.45 -4.94
N LEU A 120 -8.64 -9.72 -4.56
CA LEU A 120 -8.80 -8.39 -3.97
C LEU A 120 -9.44 -7.46 -5.00
N PRO A 121 -10.58 -6.80 -4.69
CA PRO A 121 -11.25 -5.91 -5.64
C PRO A 121 -10.48 -4.61 -5.87
N ASP A 122 -10.48 -4.15 -7.11
CA ASP A 122 -10.11 -2.77 -7.41
C ASP A 122 -11.29 -1.83 -7.10
N PHE A 123 -11.11 -0.90 -6.15
CA PHE A 123 -12.12 0.09 -5.78
C PHE A 123 -12.01 1.41 -6.55
N GLY A 124 -11.07 1.52 -7.49
CA GLY A 124 -10.76 2.76 -8.22
C GLY A 124 -10.07 3.80 -7.34
N LEU A 125 -9.27 3.35 -6.37
CA LEU A 125 -8.60 4.21 -5.38
C LEU A 125 -7.10 4.39 -5.63
N GLY A 126 -6.55 3.76 -6.66
CA GLY A 126 -5.11 3.75 -6.89
C GLY A 126 -4.44 2.46 -6.43
N PRO A 127 -3.10 2.41 -6.54
CA PRO A 127 -2.31 1.23 -6.20
C PRO A 127 -2.34 0.95 -4.70
N GLY A 128 -2.52 1.97 -3.86
CA GLY A 128 -2.76 1.84 -2.43
C GLY A 128 -1.62 2.32 -1.54
N HIS A 129 -0.98 3.44 -1.88
CA HIS A 129 0.04 4.16 -1.10
C HIS A 129 -0.07 4.00 0.43
N HIS A 130 0.91 3.36 1.06
CA HIS A 130 0.89 3.08 2.51
C HIS A 130 2.24 3.19 3.21
N GLY A 131 3.27 3.63 2.47
CA GLY A 131 4.53 4.11 2.99
C GLY A 131 4.39 5.45 3.70
N ASP A 132 5.50 5.95 4.23
CA ASP A 132 5.58 7.31 4.74
C ASP A 132 5.89 8.32 3.60
N ASP A 133 5.80 9.62 3.90
CA ASP A 133 6.05 10.68 2.92
C ASP A 133 7.43 10.56 2.24
N GLU A 134 8.42 9.96 2.90
CA GLU A 134 9.77 9.76 2.36
C GLU A 134 9.81 8.59 1.38
N TYR A 135 9.28 7.43 1.80
CA TYR A 135 9.23 6.24 0.97
C TYR A 135 8.41 6.46 -0.30
N GLU A 136 7.24 7.09 -0.19
CA GLU A 136 6.37 7.40 -1.33
C GLU A 136 7.06 8.38 -2.31
N TYR A 137 7.83 9.34 -1.81
CA TYR A 137 8.63 10.22 -2.66
C TYR A 137 9.73 9.43 -3.39
N GLU A 138 10.45 8.56 -2.68
CA GLU A 138 11.53 7.76 -3.25
C GLU A 138 11.03 6.88 -4.40
N ILE A 139 10.00 6.06 -4.16
CA ILE A 139 9.57 5.04 -5.13
C ILE A 139 8.74 5.61 -6.28
N HIS A 140 7.88 6.62 -6.04
CA HIS A 140 6.97 7.11 -7.08
C HIS A 140 7.49 8.32 -7.85
N HIS A 141 8.36 9.12 -7.23
CA HIS A 141 8.89 10.33 -7.85
C HIS A 141 10.39 10.21 -8.13
N TRP A 142 11.21 9.94 -7.12
CA TRP A 142 12.65 9.91 -7.28
C TRP A 142 13.10 8.84 -8.27
N GLU A 143 12.73 7.57 -8.09
CA GLU A 143 13.15 6.51 -9.01
C GLU A 143 12.73 6.80 -10.46
N LYS A 144 11.54 7.38 -10.64
CA LYS A 144 10.97 7.69 -11.94
C LYS A 144 11.67 8.84 -12.67
N TYR A 145 12.00 9.91 -11.96
CA TYR A 145 12.53 11.14 -12.59
C TYR A 145 14.03 11.35 -12.35
N HIS A 146 14.58 10.75 -11.30
CA HIS A 146 15.94 10.94 -10.78
C HIS A 146 16.74 9.63 -10.60
N GLY A 147 16.15 8.45 -10.77
CA GLY A 147 16.86 7.16 -10.61
C GLY A 147 17.85 6.78 -11.74
N GLY A 148 17.86 7.54 -12.85
CA GLY A 148 18.67 7.26 -14.03
C GLY A 148 20.08 7.88 -14.03
N PRO A 149 20.94 7.55 -15.00
CA PRO A 149 22.25 8.19 -15.16
C PRO A 149 22.10 9.71 -15.35
N GLY A 150 22.59 10.50 -14.39
CA GLY A 150 22.47 11.96 -14.37
C GLY A 150 21.28 12.51 -13.58
N GLY A 151 20.56 11.66 -12.83
CA GLY A 151 19.41 12.05 -12.03
C GLY A 151 19.71 12.81 -10.73
N GLU A 152 20.98 12.96 -10.36
CA GLU A 152 21.41 13.99 -9.39
C GLU A 152 21.32 15.43 -9.98
N GLY A 153 20.51 15.62 -11.02
CA GLY A 153 20.28 16.91 -11.68
C GLY A 153 19.50 17.89 -10.81
N GLU A 154 18.86 18.88 -11.43
CA GLU A 154 18.08 19.87 -10.67
C GLU A 154 16.80 19.25 -10.07
N LEU A 155 16.70 19.25 -8.74
CA LEU A 155 15.53 18.86 -7.96
C LEU A 155 14.46 19.96 -8.01
N ASN A 156 13.89 20.17 -9.19
CA ASN A 156 13.04 21.31 -9.50
C ASN A 156 11.62 20.93 -9.93
N HIS A 157 11.26 19.64 -9.91
CA HIS A 157 9.86 19.28 -10.13
C HIS A 157 8.99 19.85 -9.00
N PRO A 158 7.71 20.20 -9.28
CA PRO A 158 6.79 20.68 -8.25
C PRO A 158 6.73 19.77 -7.01
N GLU A 159 6.81 18.46 -7.21
CA GLU A 159 6.85 17.43 -6.17
C GLU A 159 8.15 17.46 -5.37
N ASP A 160 9.31 17.65 -6.01
CA ASP A 160 10.61 17.84 -5.34
C ASP A 160 10.54 19.06 -4.41
N ILE A 161 10.11 20.20 -4.95
CA ILE A 161 10.03 21.47 -4.22
C ILE A 161 9.09 21.33 -3.02
N LYS A 162 7.94 20.66 -3.21
CA LYS A 162 6.97 20.44 -2.15
C LYS A 162 7.53 19.52 -1.07
N HIS A 163 8.14 18.40 -1.44
CA HIS A 163 8.73 17.45 -0.52
C HIS A 163 9.81 18.11 0.36
N TYR A 164 10.74 18.86 -0.25
CA TYR A 164 11.77 19.59 0.51
C TYR A 164 11.21 20.73 1.35
N ALA A 165 10.21 21.46 0.87
CA ALA A 165 9.54 22.48 1.67
C ALA A 165 8.86 21.88 2.92
N GLU A 166 8.32 20.66 2.83
CA GLU A 166 7.75 19.94 3.98
C GLU A 166 8.85 19.51 4.98
N HIS A 167 10.04 19.12 4.50
CA HIS A 167 11.20 18.84 5.36
C HIS A 167 11.70 20.10 6.08
N GLU A 168 11.92 21.21 5.38
CA GLU A 168 12.35 22.48 5.99
C GLU A 168 11.37 22.94 7.09
N GLU A 169 10.07 22.75 6.84
CA GLU A 169 9.02 23.11 7.78
C GLU A 169 9.01 22.19 9.02
N ARG A 170 9.30 20.89 8.84
CA ARG A 170 9.46 19.91 9.92
C ARG A 170 10.68 20.21 10.77
N GLU A 171 11.84 20.41 10.15
CA GLU A 171 13.09 20.77 10.84
C GLU A 171 12.92 22.05 11.67
N ARG A 172 12.29 23.09 11.10
CA ARG A 172 12.03 24.33 11.84
C ARG A 172 11.19 24.09 13.09
N ARG A 173 10.15 23.26 13.02
CA ARG A 173 9.32 22.91 14.20
C ARG A 173 10.09 22.11 15.23
N GLU A 174 10.96 21.20 14.79
CA GLU A 174 11.81 20.42 15.69
C GLU A 174 12.82 21.31 16.42
N GLU A 175 13.43 22.28 15.73
CA GLU A 175 14.30 23.27 16.36
C GLU A 175 13.56 24.14 17.38
N GLU A 176 12.34 24.58 17.06
CA GLU A 176 11.48 25.31 18.00
C GLU A 176 11.17 24.46 19.24
N TRP A 177 10.84 23.19 19.04
CA TRP A 177 10.58 22.25 20.12
C TRP A 177 11.82 22.01 21.00
N ALA A 178 12.97 21.78 20.39
CA ALA A 178 14.24 21.57 21.10
C ALA A 178 14.64 22.80 21.94
N LYS A 179 14.33 24.01 21.46
CA LYS A 179 14.52 25.25 22.26
C LYS A 179 13.63 25.26 23.49
N ILE A 180 12.34 24.93 23.34
CA ILE A 180 11.38 24.87 24.46
C ILE A 180 11.81 23.81 25.49
N GLU A 181 12.22 22.64 25.03
CA GLU A 181 12.69 21.55 25.88
C GLU A 181 13.95 21.95 26.67
N LYS A 182 14.93 22.56 25.99
CA LYS A 182 16.17 23.06 26.62
C LYS A 182 15.91 24.12 27.69
N GLU A 183 14.89 24.96 27.52
CA GLU A 183 14.49 25.94 28.53
C GLU A 183 13.85 25.30 29.78
N GLY A 184 13.55 23.99 29.77
CA GLY A 184 12.97 23.27 30.91
C GLY A 184 11.58 23.78 31.32
N ARG A 185 10.91 24.51 30.43
CA ARG A 185 9.64 25.18 30.71
C ARG A 185 8.46 24.25 30.48
N VAL A 186 7.70 24.02 31.54
CA VAL A 186 6.38 23.38 31.41
C VAL A 186 5.48 24.30 30.58
N VAL A 187 5.05 23.81 29.42
CA VAL A 187 4.10 24.52 28.54
C VAL A 187 2.70 24.43 29.17
N VAL A 188 2.37 25.36 30.06
CA VAL A 188 1.13 25.32 30.89
C VAL A 188 -0.13 25.15 30.03
N LYS A 189 -0.19 25.75 28.84
CA LYS A 189 -1.31 25.61 27.91
C LYS A 189 -1.55 24.16 27.43
N ASN A 190 -0.53 23.31 27.48
CA ASN A 190 -0.60 21.91 27.07
C ASN A 190 -0.98 20.97 28.23
N ILE A 191 -1.12 21.49 29.46
CA ILE A 191 -1.53 20.67 30.62
C ILE A 191 -3.03 20.36 30.49
N PRO A 192 -3.44 19.07 30.42
CA PRO A 192 -4.85 18.71 30.41
C PRO A 192 -5.58 19.26 31.64
N ARG A 193 -6.82 19.76 31.46
CA ARG A 193 -7.61 20.40 32.54
C ARG A 193 -7.67 19.61 33.84
N LYS A 194 -7.71 18.27 33.78
CA LYS A 194 -7.74 17.39 34.96
C LYS A 194 -6.51 17.51 35.88
N PHE A 195 -5.42 18.11 35.40
CA PHE A 195 -4.18 18.34 36.15
C PHE A 195 -3.98 19.81 36.54
N LEU A 196 -4.87 20.71 36.12
CA LEU A 196 -4.88 22.10 36.59
C LEU A 196 -5.62 22.14 37.92
N ARG A 197 -4.98 22.71 38.96
CA ARG A 197 -5.66 22.95 40.24
C ARG A 197 -6.66 24.08 40.04
N GLU A 198 -7.93 23.86 40.34
CA GLU A 198 -8.93 24.94 40.37
C GLU A 198 -8.46 25.96 41.42
N LEU A 199 -8.20 27.20 40.98
CA LEU A 199 -7.88 28.35 41.82
C LEU A 199 -9.16 29.09 42.19
#